data_AF-A0A936R1Y7-F1
#
_entry.id   AF-A0A936R1Y7-F1
#
_cell.length_a   1.000
_cell.length_b   1.000
_cell.length_c   1.000
_cell.angle_alpha   90.00
_cell.angle_beta   90.00
_cell.angle_gamma   90.00
#
_symmetry.space_group_name_H-M   'P 1'
#
loop_
_entity.id
_entity.type
_entity.pdbx_description
1 polymer ?
#
loop_
_entity_poly.entity_id
_entity_poly.type
_entity_poly.pdbx_seq_one_letter_code
_entity_poly.pdbx_strand_id
1 'polypeptide(L)'
;MENYRSTRHIIAAANQVIGAVVERMKNAHPICIDHARKADPAGGRWARQDPVTGGRVHVLSVPDDAIGQAEVVMAELSRLKSLDVSADWSDFAVLARNRATLEPVRAWCEWQGVRYSAERDDGQPRLHQVREGDTLLGLLRAKPRRRVRPFALRRWFNLRFGGGDADHPWQALLAQFVDEVESVWCGEPRVSASVVIDALHEFGNEARRSGRGRLVLSTVHGAKGREFGYVAILDGGDWRENSDEERRLYYVGMTRARELLLLCEGAGRTNPFSPGLQGESFCRSPLPVSLVRPLELGLRYRSLGLRDLFLDYAGRWPPGAAVHAALADLDFGVALDIQVSASGEREIITDSGVVVGRLAKNCTLPRGKIRSATVESLVKRQAGLVKDPDYRARLRAESWWVALLAIVIEPEPGAVNIQREPWR
;
A
#
# COMPACT_ATOMS: atom_id res chain seq x y z
N MET A 1 9.14 -21.67 -23.65
CA MET A 1 7.90 -21.23 -22.98
C MET A 1 7.49 -19.91 -23.58
N GLU A 2 6.21 -19.72 -23.86
CA GLU A 2 5.69 -18.48 -24.44
C GLU A 2 5.26 -17.50 -23.35
N ASN A 3 5.66 -16.24 -23.52
CA ASN A 3 5.17 -15.11 -22.73
C ASN A 3 4.13 -14.36 -23.57
N TYR A 4 2.90 -14.38 -23.06
CA TYR A 4 1.73 -13.78 -23.70
C TYR A 4 1.52 -12.31 -23.30
N ARG A 5 2.42 -11.75 -22.47
CA ARG A 5 2.14 -10.58 -21.62
C ARG A 5 3.11 -9.43 -21.90
N SER A 6 4.40 -9.61 -21.61
CA SER A 6 5.45 -8.59 -21.71
C SER A 6 5.88 -8.30 -23.15
N THR A 7 6.43 -7.10 -23.41
CA THR A 7 7.03 -6.75 -24.70
C THR A 7 8.32 -7.53 -24.98
N ARG A 8 8.75 -7.55 -26.23
CA ARG A 8 9.95 -8.29 -26.67
C ARG A 8 11.22 -7.76 -25.98
N HIS A 9 11.33 -6.44 -25.82
CA HIS A 9 12.46 -5.83 -25.11
C HIS A 9 12.53 -6.25 -23.63
N ILE A 10 11.39 -6.29 -22.93
CA ILE A 10 11.33 -6.75 -21.54
C ILE A 10 11.71 -8.24 -21.42
N ILE A 11 11.20 -9.08 -22.31
CA ILE A 11 11.51 -10.52 -22.33
C ILE A 11 13.00 -10.74 -22.59
N ALA A 12 13.58 -10.03 -23.57
CA ALA A 12 15.00 -10.09 -23.87
C ALA A 12 15.86 -9.68 -22.68
N ALA A 13 15.50 -8.56 -22.02
CA ALA A 13 16.18 -8.09 -20.83
C ALA A 13 16.11 -9.08 -19.66
N ALA A 14 14.91 -9.62 -19.38
CA ALA A 14 14.71 -10.58 -18.31
C ALA A 14 15.47 -11.89 -18.57
N ASN A 15 15.53 -12.34 -19.84
CA ASN A 15 16.33 -13.50 -20.23
C ASN A 15 17.84 -13.28 -20.01
N GLN A 16 18.36 -12.06 -20.25
CA GLN A 16 19.77 -11.75 -19.94
C GLN A 16 20.06 -11.85 -18.44
N VAL A 17 19.17 -11.33 -17.58
CA VAL A 17 19.36 -11.43 -16.11
C VAL A 17 19.36 -12.87 -15.64
N ILE A 18 18.38 -13.68 -16.06
CA ILE A 18 18.22 -15.06 -15.58
C ILE A 18 19.16 -16.07 -16.28
N GLY A 19 19.75 -15.71 -17.42
CA GLY A 19 20.66 -16.58 -18.17
C GLY A 19 21.96 -16.90 -17.44
N ALA A 20 22.34 -16.07 -16.47
CA ALA A 20 23.53 -16.28 -15.64
C ALA A 20 23.32 -17.24 -14.44
N VAL A 21 22.12 -17.80 -14.26
CA VAL A 21 21.80 -18.77 -13.19
C VAL A 21 22.35 -20.16 -13.54
N VAL A 22 23.18 -20.74 -12.66
CA VAL A 22 23.94 -21.97 -12.94
C VAL A 22 23.03 -23.21 -12.94
N GLU A 23 22.13 -23.35 -11.97
CA GLU A 23 21.20 -24.49 -11.84
C GLU A 23 19.77 -24.16 -12.31
N ARG A 24 19.60 -23.89 -13.61
CA ARG A 24 18.26 -23.64 -14.17
C ARG A 24 17.72 -24.88 -14.86
N MET A 25 16.62 -25.43 -14.33
CA MET A 25 15.85 -26.55 -14.92
C MET A 25 15.36 -26.31 -16.36
N LYS A 26 15.41 -25.06 -16.88
CA LYS A 26 14.91 -24.65 -18.21
C LYS A 26 15.96 -23.86 -19.02
N ASN A 27 17.25 -24.15 -18.86
CA ASN A 27 18.32 -23.50 -19.64
C ASN A 27 18.16 -23.65 -21.16
N ALA A 28 17.66 -24.80 -21.62
CA ALA A 28 17.48 -25.09 -23.04
C ALA A 28 16.25 -24.39 -23.69
N HIS A 29 15.42 -23.68 -22.92
CA HIS A 29 14.17 -23.09 -23.42
C HIS A 29 13.98 -21.66 -22.88
N PRO A 30 14.62 -20.64 -23.49
CA PRO A 30 14.38 -19.26 -23.14
C PRO A 30 12.89 -18.91 -23.29
N ILE A 31 12.46 -17.89 -22.56
CA ILE A 31 11.09 -17.40 -22.72
C ILE A 31 11.04 -16.60 -24.02
N CYS A 32 10.15 -17.01 -24.92
CA CYS A 32 9.93 -16.33 -26.19
C CYS A 32 8.61 -15.56 -26.12
N ILE A 33 8.49 -14.50 -26.91
CA ILE A 33 7.19 -13.86 -27.13
C ILE A 33 6.25 -14.88 -27.79
N ASP A 34 4.96 -14.81 -27.46
CA ASP A 34 3.93 -15.59 -28.15
C ASP A 34 3.98 -15.37 -29.68
N HIS A 35 3.80 -16.46 -30.42
CA HIS A 35 3.76 -16.49 -31.88
C HIS A 35 2.76 -15.49 -32.47
N ALA A 36 1.61 -15.27 -31.83
CA ALA A 36 0.60 -14.31 -32.28
C ALA A 36 1.11 -12.85 -32.30
N ARG A 37 2.12 -12.54 -31.48
CA ARG A 37 2.71 -11.20 -31.30
C ARG A 37 4.09 -11.06 -31.93
N LYS A 38 4.49 -12.03 -32.76
CA LYS A 38 5.81 -12.00 -33.42
C LYS A 38 5.95 -10.82 -34.40
N ALA A 39 4.83 -10.38 -34.99
CA ALA A 39 4.78 -9.23 -35.90
C ALA A 39 4.72 -7.87 -35.18
N ASP A 40 4.47 -7.83 -33.86
CA ASP A 40 4.41 -6.57 -33.11
C ASP A 40 5.79 -5.88 -33.10
N PRO A 41 5.83 -4.53 -33.05
CA PRO A 41 7.05 -3.80 -32.73
C PRO A 41 7.66 -4.32 -31.42
N ALA A 42 8.99 -4.33 -31.32
CA ALA A 42 9.67 -4.93 -30.17
C ALA A 42 9.32 -4.26 -28.83
N GLY A 43 9.03 -2.95 -28.84
CA GLY A 43 8.52 -2.17 -27.72
C GLY A 43 6.98 -2.01 -27.69
N GLY A 44 6.23 -2.77 -28.49
CA GLY A 44 4.78 -2.64 -28.58
C GLY A 44 4.32 -1.25 -29.05
N ARG A 45 3.24 -0.71 -28.47
CA ARG A 45 2.73 0.63 -28.80
C ARG A 45 3.74 1.76 -28.51
N TRP A 46 4.57 1.55 -27.49
CA TRP A 46 5.56 2.50 -27.02
C TRP A 46 6.73 2.73 -27.99
N ALA A 47 6.91 1.84 -28.97
CA ALA A 47 7.86 2.04 -30.06
C ALA A 47 7.59 3.31 -30.89
N ARG A 48 6.33 3.77 -30.93
CA ARG A 48 5.94 5.01 -31.62
C ARG A 48 5.60 6.15 -30.66
N GLN A 49 5.16 5.84 -29.44
CA GLN A 49 4.66 6.83 -28.49
C GLN A 49 5.75 7.47 -27.62
N ASP A 50 6.81 6.73 -27.26
CA ASP A 50 7.91 7.30 -26.46
C ASP A 50 9.13 7.64 -27.33
N PRO A 51 9.41 8.93 -27.57
CA PRO A 51 10.57 9.35 -28.35
C PRO A 51 11.90 9.10 -27.64
N VAL A 52 11.90 8.91 -26.31
CA VAL A 52 13.13 8.68 -25.53
C VAL A 52 13.56 7.22 -25.64
N THR A 53 12.70 6.31 -25.18
CA THR A 53 13.08 4.90 -25.10
C THR A 53 12.70 4.10 -26.34
N GLY A 54 11.70 4.53 -27.12
CA GLY A 54 11.13 3.72 -28.20
C GLY A 54 10.58 2.37 -27.69
N GLY A 55 10.10 2.31 -26.45
CA GLY A 55 9.61 1.08 -25.82
C GLY A 55 10.70 0.09 -25.41
N ARG A 56 11.98 0.50 -25.42
CA ARG A 56 13.10 -0.25 -24.83
C ARG A 56 13.03 -0.23 -23.31
N VAL A 57 13.71 -1.16 -22.65
CA VAL A 57 13.89 -1.13 -21.19
C VAL A 57 14.72 0.09 -20.83
N HIS A 58 14.15 1.00 -20.04
CA HIS A 58 14.82 2.21 -19.61
C HIS A 58 15.68 1.88 -18.39
N VAL A 59 16.98 2.16 -18.45
CA VAL A 59 17.87 2.09 -17.29
C VAL A 59 18.22 3.52 -16.90
N LEU A 60 17.72 3.98 -15.76
CA LEU A 60 17.96 5.32 -15.23
C LEU A 60 19.10 5.28 -14.22
N SER A 61 20.14 6.07 -14.46
CA SER A 61 21.09 6.38 -13.40
C SER A 61 20.43 7.28 -12.36
N VAL A 62 20.45 6.84 -11.10
CA VAL A 62 19.83 7.53 -9.96
C VAL A 62 20.89 7.88 -8.92
N PRO A 63 20.70 8.94 -8.12
CA PRO A 63 21.62 9.20 -7.03
C PRO A 63 21.49 8.10 -5.96
N ASP A 64 22.54 7.93 -5.14
CA ASP A 64 22.55 6.91 -4.09
C ASP A 64 21.61 7.23 -2.91
N ASP A 65 21.08 8.46 -2.84
CA ASP A 65 20.14 8.88 -1.81
C ASP A 65 18.69 8.58 -2.21
N ALA A 66 17.91 8.05 -1.27
CA ALA A 66 16.56 7.56 -1.54
C ALA A 66 15.58 8.68 -1.99
N ILE A 67 15.78 9.91 -1.51
CA ILE A 67 14.97 11.08 -1.91
C ILE A 67 15.22 11.42 -3.38
N GLY A 68 16.49 11.58 -3.76
CA GLY A 68 16.86 11.87 -5.13
C GLY A 68 16.47 10.75 -6.10
N GLN A 69 16.58 9.48 -5.68
CA GLN A 69 16.08 8.35 -6.49
C GLN A 69 14.56 8.46 -6.73
N ALA A 70 13.79 8.73 -5.68
CA ALA A 70 12.34 8.90 -5.83
C ALA A 70 12.00 10.06 -6.77
N GLU A 71 12.70 11.19 -6.68
CA GLU A 71 12.49 12.33 -7.58
C GLU A 71 12.74 11.96 -9.05
N VAL A 72 13.86 11.29 -9.35
CA VAL A 72 14.19 10.85 -10.72
C VAL A 72 13.13 9.88 -11.26
N VAL A 73 12.77 8.88 -10.45
CA VAL A 73 11.81 7.85 -10.84
C VAL A 73 10.42 8.44 -11.05
N MET A 74 9.95 9.27 -10.13
CA MET A 74 8.62 9.85 -10.22
C MET A 74 8.51 10.92 -11.30
N ALA A 75 9.59 11.64 -11.62
CA ALA A 75 9.66 12.49 -12.80
C ALA A 75 9.49 11.68 -14.09
N GLU A 76 10.15 10.53 -14.21
CA GLU A 76 10.00 9.66 -15.38
C GLU A 76 8.60 9.03 -15.46
N LEU A 77 8.04 8.55 -14.35
CA LEU A 77 6.67 8.03 -14.35
C LEU A 77 5.64 9.11 -14.72
N SER A 78 5.84 10.33 -14.26
CA SER A 78 4.99 11.47 -14.62
C SER A 78 5.10 11.81 -16.12
N ARG A 79 6.30 11.72 -16.71
CA ARG A 79 6.52 11.86 -18.15
C ARG A 79 5.80 10.76 -18.93
N LEU A 80 5.93 9.50 -18.51
CA LEU A 80 5.24 8.39 -19.18
C LEU A 80 3.71 8.53 -19.09
N LYS A 81 3.20 8.97 -17.94
CA LYS A 81 1.77 9.26 -17.78
C LYS A 81 1.30 10.42 -18.67
N SER A 82 2.12 11.44 -18.90
CA SER A 82 1.73 12.56 -19.79
C SER A 82 1.73 12.18 -21.28
N LEU A 83 2.50 11.16 -21.67
CA LEU A 83 2.50 10.62 -23.03
C LEU A 83 1.26 9.77 -23.35
N ASP A 84 0.62 9.18 -22.33
CA ASP A 84 -0.58 8.37 -22.50
C ASP A 84 -1.73 8.92 -21.66
N VAL A 85 -2.56 9.73 -22.29
CA VAL A 85 -3.75 10.35 -21.67
C VAL A 85 -4.75 9.31 -21.16
N SER A 86 -4.72 8.08 -21.70
CA SER A 86 -5.59 6.99 -21.25
C SER A 86 -5.01 6.20 -20.07
N ALA A 87 -3.73 6.39 -19.74
CA ALA A 87 -3.06 5.63 -18.70
C ALA A 87 -3.57 6.02 -17.31
N ASP A 88 -4.08 5.04 -16.59
CA ASP A 88 -4.53 5.20 -15.22
C ASP A 88 -3.36 4.93 -14.26
N TRP A 89 -3.34 5.58 -13.08
CA TRP A 89 -2.27 5.31 -12.10
C TRP A 89 -2.21 3.84 -11.65
N SER A 90 -3.31 3.08 -11.77
CA SER A 90 -3.33 1.63 -11.50
C SER A 90 -2.53 0.78 -12.48
N ASP A 91 -2.16 1.33 -13.65
CA ASP A 91 -1.26 0.67 -14.60
C ASP A 91 0.21 0.78 -14.18
N PHE A 92 0.54 1.66 -13.23
CA PHE A 92 1.89 1.94 -12.78
C PHE A 92 2.19 1.22 -11.46
N ALA A 93 3.39 0.64 -11.37
CA ALA A 93 3.93 0.09 -10.14
C ALA A 93 5.37 0.51 -9.90
N VAL A 94 5.66 0.91 -8.67
CA VAL A 94 7.02 1.09 -8.16
C VAL A 94 7.33 -0.07 -7.22
N LEU A 95 8.33 -0.85 -7.61
CA LEU A 95 8.76 -2.05 -6.91
C LEU A 95 10.13 -1.81 -6.27
N ALA A 96 10.30 -2.31 -5.05
CA ALA A 96 11.58 -2.26 -4.36
C ALA A 96 11.92 -3.59 -3.70
N ARG A 97 13.19 -3.74 -3.31
CA ARG A 97 13.66 -4.90 -2.55
C ARG A 97 13.13 -4.92 -1.11
N ASN A 98 12.98 -3.75 -0.48
CA ASN A 98 12.43 -3.58 0.85
C ASN A 98 11.42 -2.42 0.88
N ARG A 99 10.64 -2.35 1.97
CA ARG A 99 9.61 -1.30 2.14
C ARG A 99 10.20 0.09 2.40
N ALA A 100 11.37 0.16 3.04
CA ALA A 100 12.02 1.42 3.39
C ALA A 100 12.44 2.23 2.15
N THR A 101 12.85 1.57 1.06
CA THR A 101 13.16 2.24 -0.22
C THR A 101 11.94 2.93 -0.83
N LEU A 102 10.72 2.49 -0.50
CA LEU A 102 9.47 3.06 -1.02
C LEU A 102 9.00 4.28 -0.22
N GLU A 103 9.58 4.57 0.95
CA GLU A 103 9.11 5.68 1.80
C GLU A 103 9.16 7.04 1.08
N PRO A 104 10.24 7.43 0.38
CA PRO A 104 10.25 8.72 -0.31
C PRO A 104 9.28 8.77 -1.51
N VAL A 105 9.01 7.63 -2.15
CA VAL A 105 8.01 7.54 -3.21
C VAL A 105 6.59 7.70 -2.65
N ARG A 106 6.32 7.09 -1.49
CA ARG A 106 5.07 7.31 -0.74
C ARG A 106 4.91 8.78 -0.38
N ALA A 107 5.97 9.40 0.13
CA ALA A 107 5.97 10.81 0.50
C ALA A 107 5.77 11.74 -0.71
N TRP A 108 6.36 11.41 -1.87
CA TRP A 108 6.11 12.11 -3.12
C TRP A 108 4.63 12.01 -3.53
N CYS A 109 4.01 10.84 -3.39
CA CYS A 109 2.60 10.65 -3.71
C CYS A 109 1.68 11.51 -2.84
N GLU A 110 1.93 11.55 -1.53
CA GLU A 110 1.19 12.39 -0.57
C GLU A 110 1.36 13.88 -0.89
N TRP A 111 2.59 14.31 -1.20
CA TRP A 111 2.88 15.70 -1.55
C TRP A 111 2.22 16.15 -2.86
N GLN A 112 2.21 15.30 -3.88
CA GLN A 112 1.63 15.59 -5.20
C GLN A 112 0.13 15.25 -5.30
N GLY A 113 -0.50 14.74 -4.23
CA GLY A 113 -1.89 14.30 -4.25
C GLY A 113 -2.17 13.09 -5.15
N VAL A 114 -1.16 12.27 -5.44
CA VAL A 114 -1.31 11.06 -6.23
C VAL A 114 -1.78 9.92 -5.33
N ARG A 115 -2.96 9.37 -5.61
CA ARG A 115 -3.48 8.23 -4.87
C ARG A 115 -2.61 7.00 -5.12
N TYR A 116 -2.33 6.24 -4.06
CA TYR A 116 -1.53 5.03 -4.13
C TYR A 116 -2.12 3.86 -3.34
N SER A 117 -1.58 2.67 -3.58
CA SER A 117 -1.83 1.45 -2.83
C SER A 117 -0.48 0.89 -2.38
N ALA A 118 -0.22 0.92 -1.08
CA ALA A 118 0.95 0.31 -0.47
C ALA A 118 0.59 -0.99 0.29
N GLU A 119 1.59 -1.86 0.51
CA GLU A 119 1.46 -2.93 1.50
C GLU A 119 1.17 -2.31 2.87
N ARG A 120 0.26 -2.92 3.63
CA ARG A 120 -0.12 -2.40 4.93
C ARG A 120 0.94 -2.68 5.99
N ASP A 121 0.99 -1.79 6.96
CA ASP A 121 1.62 -2.05 8.24
C ASP A 121 0.91 -3.22 8.96
N ASP A 122 1.66 -3.94 9.77
CA ASP A 122 1.13 -5.09 10.49
C ASP A 122 0.07 -4.69 11.52
N GLY A 123 -0.95 -5.54 11.71
CA GLY A 123 -1.97 -5.32 12.74
C GLY A 123 -3.04 -4.29 12.36
N GLN A 124 -3.13 -3.88 11.10
CA GLN A 124 -4.22 -3.07 10.57
C GLN A 124 -5.58 -3.81 10.68
N PRO A 125 -6.69 -3.10 10.97
CA PRO A 125 -7.98 -3.74 11.18
C PRO A 125 -8.59 -4.26 9.86
N ARG A 126 -9.54 -5.18 9.99
CA ARG A 126 -10.40 -5.66 8.91
C ARG A 126 -11.64 -4.77 8.78
N LEU A 127 -12.31 -4.82 7.62
CA LEU A 127 -13.49 -3.99 7.36
C LEU A 127 -14.57 -4.16 8.44
N HIS A 128 -14.85 -5.41 8.82
CA HIS A 128 -15.87 -5.70 9.85
C HIS A 128 -15.51 -5.20 11.25
N GLN A 129 -14.26 -4.80 11.51
CA GLN A 129 -13.80 -4.30 12.82
C GLN A 129 -13.91 -2.78 12.93
N VAL A 130 -13.82 -2.06 11.80
CA VAL A 130 -13.95 -0.61 11.79
C VAL A 130 -15.41 -0.17 11.85
N ARG A 131 -15.64 1.07 12.28
CA ARG A 131 -16.96 1.66 12.49
C ARG A 131 -17.88 1.55 11.27
N GLU A 132 -17.36 1.74 10.06
CA GLU A 132 -18.15 1.67 8.83
C GLU A 132 -18.72 0.25 8.63
N GLY A 133 -17.87 -0.78 8.80
CA GLY A 133 -18.29 -2.17 8.73
C GLY A 133 -19.12 -2.63 9.93
N ASP A 134 -18.80 -2.18 11.15
CA ASP A 134 -19.61 -2.46 12.35
C ASP A 134 -21.02 -1.86 12.23
N THR A 135 -21.16 -0.70 11.58
CA THR A 135 -22.47 -0.09 11.33
C THR A 135 -23.32 -1.00 10.43
N LEU A 136 -22.73 -1.58 9.37
CA LEU A 136 -23.41 -2.57 8.55
C LEU A 136 -23.73 -3.84 9.34
N LEU A 137 -22.78 -4.36 10.13
CA LEU A 137 -23.01 -5.52 10.99
C LEU A 137 -24.16 -5.28 11.97
N GLY A 138 -24.24 -4.10 12.59
CA GLY A 138 -25.32 -3.72 13.49
C GLY A 138 -26.69 -3.79 12.81
N LEU A 139 -26.79 -3.26 11.57
CA LEU A 139 -28.00 -3.34 10.76
C LEU A 139 -28.41 -4.80 10.48
N LEU A 140 -27.45 -5.64 10.08
CA LEU A 140 -27.71 -7.03 9.72
C LEU A 140 -28.05 -7.90 10.95
N ARG A 141 -27.33 -7.69 12.07
CA ARG A 141 -27.53 -8.41 13.34
C ARG A 141 -28.83 -8.04 14.04
N ALA A 142 -29.37 -6.84 13.83
CA ALA A 142 -30.66 -6.46 14.40
C ALA A 142 -31.82 -7.34 13.89
N LYS A 143 -31.70 -7.94 12.70
CA LYS A 143 -32.72 -8.84 12.13
C LYS A 143 -32.05 -10.02 11.39
N PRO A 144 -31.47 -11.00 12.11
CA PRO A 144 -30.60 -12.03 11.50
C PRO A 144 -31.35 -13.01 10.59
N ARG A 145 -32.66 -13.21 10.82
CA ARG A 145 -33.54 -14.01 9.96
C ARG A 145 -34.08 -13.24 8.75
N ARG A 146 -33.83 -11.93 8.67
CA ARG A 146 -34.32 -11.10 7.57
C ARG A 146 -33.55 -11.47 6.32
N ARG A 147 -34.29 -11.60 5.23
CA ARG A 147 -33.68 -11.66 3.91
C ARG A 147 -33.59 -10.25 3.33
N VAL A 148 -32.38 -9.88 2.91
CA VAL A 148 -32.04 -8.59 2.33
C VAL A 148 -32.03 -8.71 0.81
N ARG A 149 -32.50 -7.66 0.13
CA ARG A 149 -32.29 -7.53 -1.32
C ARG A 149 -30.88 -6.98 -1.54
N PRO A 150 -30.06 -7.51 -2.46
CA PRO A 150 -28.72 -6.99 -2.72
C PRO A 150 -28.70 -5.47 -2.94
N PHE A 151 -29.56 -4.94 -3.83
CA PHE A 151 -29.70 -3.50 -4.09
C PHE A 151 -30.10 -2.64 -2.87
N ALA A 152 -30.69 -3.26 -1.84
CA ALA A 152 -31.01 -2.52 -0.62
C ALA A 152 -29.75 -2.14 0.17
N LEU A 153 -28.63 -2.84 -0.02
CA LEU A 153 -27.35 -2.53 0.60
C LEU A 153 -26.73 -1.28 -0.04
N ARG A 154 -26.73 -1.13 -1.39
CA ARG A 154 -26.33 0.13 -2.04
C ARG A 154 -27.21 1.28 -1.63
N ARG A 155 -28.52 1.08 -1.57
CA ARG A 155 -29.43 2.12 -1.09
C ARG A 155 -29.12 2.54 0.34
N TRP A 156 -28.88 1.58 1.24
CA TRP A 156 -28.49 1.88 2.61
C TRP A 156 -27.16 2.64 2.68
N PHE A 157 -26.15 2.19 1.93
CA PHE A 157 -24.84 2.82 1.88
C PHE A 157 -24.94 4.28 1.40
N ASN A 158 -25.70 4.53 0.34
CA ASN A 158 -25.92 5.87 -0.19
C ASN A 158 -26.65 6.79 0.81
N LEU A 159 -27.65 6.27 1.54
CA LEU A 159 -28.36 7.05 2.56
C LEU A 159 -27.48 7.34 3.78
N ARG A 160 -26.60 6.41 4.16
CA ARG A 160 -25.77 6.53 5.37
C ARG A 160 -24.53 7.39 5.18
N PHE A 161 -23.91 7.29 4.00
CA PHE A 161 -22.61 7.88 3.68
C PHE A 161 -22.65 8.82 2.45
N GLY A 162 -23.83 9.16 1.93
CA GLY A 162 -23.96 10.08 0.79
C GLY A 162 -23.37 9.55 -0.54
N GLY A 163 -23.20 8.24 -0.67
CA GLY A 163 -22.49 7.62 -1.81
C GLY A 163 -21.01 7.32 -1.52
N GLY A 164 -20.53 7.65 -0.32
CA GLY A 164 -19.18 7.40 0.15
C GLY A 164 -18.20 8.49 -0.29
N ASP A 165 -17.20 8.73 0.55
CA ASP A 165 -16.05 9.55 0.22
C ASP A 165 -14.91 8.68 -0.34
N ALA A 166 -14.39 9.06 -1.52
CA ALA A 166 -13.28 8.36 -2.17
C ALA A 166 -11.96 8.51 -1.40
N ASP A 167 -11.83 9.60 -0.62
CA ASP A 167 -10.67 9.86 0.23
C ASP A 167 -10.81 9.17 1.60
N HIS A 168 -12.00 8.68 1.96
CA HIS A 168 -12.22 7.84 3.12
C HIS A 168 -12.04 6.34 2.77
N PRO A 169 -10.90 5.73 3.12
CA PRO A 169 -10.51 4.40 2.63
C PRO A 169 -11.47 3.28 3.08
N TRP A 170 -12.08 3.40 4.26
CA TRP A 170 -13.05 2.43 4.76
C TRP A 170 -14.44 2.54 4.12
N GLN A 171 -14.90 3.75 3.80
CA GLN A 171 -16.13 3.93 3.04
C GLN A 171 -15.95 3.43 1.61
N ALA A 172 -14.83 3.75 0.96
CA ALA A 172 -14.49 3.23 -0.35
C ALA A 172 -14.41 1.68 -0.35
N LEU A 173 -13.80 1.08 0.69
CA LEU A 173 -13.77 -0.37 0.81
C LEU A 173 -15.18 -0.97 1.05
N LEU A 174 -16.00 -0.33 1.87
CA LEU A 174 -17.37 -0.77 2.11
C LEU A 174 -18.22 -0.66 0.83
N ALA A 175 -18.01 0.38 0.02
CA ALA A 175 -18.66 0.51 -1.28
C ALA A 175 -18.30 -0.65 -2.21
N GLN A 176 -17.02 -1.05 -2.25
CA GLN A 176 -16.57 -2.21 -3.02
C GLN A 176 -17.21 -3.52 -2.54
N PHE A 177 -17.30 -3.72 -1.22
CA PHE A 177 -18.00 -4.86 -0.66
C PHE A 177 -19.46 -4.91 -1.13
N VAL A 178 -20.15 -3.77 -1.09
CA VAL A 178 -21.54 -3.66 -1.52
C VAL A 178 -21.68 -3.95 -3.02
N ASP A 179 -20.76 -3.47 -3.85
CA ASP A 179 -20.73 -3.79 -5.30
C ASP A 179 -20.52 -5.28 -5.55
N GLU A 180 -19.61 -5.91 -4.80
CA GLU A 180 -19.34 -7.34 -4.91
C GLU A 180 -20.56 -8.17 -4.53
N VAL A 181 -21.23 -7.82 -3.43
CA VAL A 181 -22.48 -8.45 -3.02
C VAL A 181 -23.55 -8.29 -4.10
N GLU A 182 -23.70 -7.09 -4.67
CA GLU A 182 -24.66 -6.86 -5.74
C GLU A 182 -24.34 -7.66 -7.02
N SER A 183 -23.06 -7.78 -7.36
CA SER A 183 -22.61 -8.53 -8.53
C SER A 183 -22.79 -10.04 -8.35
N VAL A 184 -22.38 -10.59 -7.21
CA VAL A 184 -22.43 -12.04 -6.92
C VAL A 184 -23.87 -12.52 -6.85
N TRP A 185 -24.78 -11.73 -6.27
CA TRP A 185 -26.17 -12.08 -6.08
C TRP A 185 -27.13 -11.31 -7.01
N CYS A 186 -26.66 -10.84 -8.17
CA CYS A 186 -27.42 -9.97 -9.10
C CYS A 186 -28.73 -10.58 -9.63
N GLY A 187 -28.91 -11.91 -9.55
CA GLY A 187 -30.15 -12.61 -9.92
C GLY A 187 -30.98 -13.13 -8.74
N GLU A 188 -30.49 -13.01 -7.51
CA GLU A 188 -31.18 -13.53 -6.33
C GLU A 188 -32.14 -12.48 -5.76
N PRO A 189 -33.43 -12.79 -5.60
CA PRO A 189 -34.38 -11.81 -5.10
C PRO A 189 -34.07 -11.42 -3.64
N ARG A 190 -33.48 -12.33 -2.85
CA ARG A 190 -33.33 -12.20 -1.40
C ARG A 190 -32.25 -13.11 -0.81
N VAL A 191 -31.20 -12.52 -0.23
CA VAL A 191 -30.09 -13.21 0.47
C VAL A 191 -30.30 -13.15 2.00
N SER A 192 -29.90 -14.15 2.77
CA SER A 192 -30.01 -14.08 4.23
C SER A 192 -29.00 -13.08 4.80
N ALA A 193 -29.38 -12.37 5.88
CA ALA A 193 -28.45 -11.47 6.56
C ALA A 193 -27.19 -12.19 7.09
N SER A 194 -27.31 -13.47 7.48
CA SER A 194 -26.16 -14.28 7.92
C SER A 194 -25.11 -14.47 6.82
N VAL A 195 -25.53 -14.77 5.58
CA VAL A 195 -24.61 -14.95 4.45
C VAL A 195 -23.85 -13.66 4.15
N VAL A 196 -24.52 -12.50 4.24
CA VAL A 196 -23.86 -11.20 4.05
C VAL A 196 -22.89 -10.89 5.20
N ILE A 197 -23.21 -11.27 6.43
CA ILE A 197 -22.31 -11.13 7.59
C ILE A 197 -21.05 -11.99 7.38
N ASP A 198 -21.22 -13.25 6.97
CA ASP A 198 -20.11 -14.17 6.73
C ASP A 198 -19.21 -13.64 5.60
N ALA A 199 -19.82 -13.19 4.49
CA ALA A 199 -19.12 -12.54 3.39
C ALA A 199 -18.33 -11.30 3.86
N LEU A 200 -18.90 -10.47 4.75
CA LEU A 200 -18.19 -9.30 5.28
C LEU A 200 -17.00 -9.68 6.19
N HIS A 201 -17.09 -10.80 6.91
CA HIS A 201 -15.98 -11.29 7.73
C HIS A 201 -14.83 -11.85 6.88
N GLU A 202 -15.15 -12.44 5.73
CA GLU A 202 -14.21 -12.96 4.73
C GLU A 202 -13.64 -11.85 3.83
N PHE A 203 -14.40 -10.78 3.61
CA PHE A 203 -14.01 -9.64 2.81
C PHE A 203 -12.90 -8.83 3.49
N GLY A 204 -11.68 -8.89 2.96
CA GLY A 204 -10.60 -8.08 3.51
C GLY A 204 -9.16 -8.37 3.11
N ASN A 205 -8.87 -9.45 2.37
CA ASN A 205 -7.47 -9.78 2.04
C ASN A 205 -7.00 -9.27 0.67
N GLU A 206 -7.89 -9.17 -0.33
CA GLU A 206 -7.49 -8.91 -1.73
C GLU A 206 -8.11 -7.63 -2.33
N ALA A 207 -9.36 -7.28 -1.98
CA ALA A 207 -10.13 -6.19 -2.61
C ALA A 207 -9.45 -4.81 -2.58
N ARG A 208 -8.66 -4.48 -1.54
CA ARG A 208 -7.95 -3.18 -1.45
C ARG A 208 -6.84 -2.98 -2.47
N ARG A 209 -6.29 -4.06 -3.04
CA ARG A 209 -5.07 -3.98 -3.88
C ARG A 209 -5.37 -3.60 -5.34
N SER A 210 -6.64 -3.56 -5.71
CA SER A 210 -7.09 -3.44 -7.12
C SER A 210 -7.91 -2.17 -7.37
N GLY A 211 -7.69 -1.12 -6.56
CA GLY A 211 -8.38 0.16 -6.75
C GLY A 211 -7.91 0.86 -8.03
N ARG A 212 -8.86 1.18 -8.92
CA ARG A 212 -8.62 2.09 -10.05
C ARG A 212 -8.07 3.43 -9.55
N GLY A 213 -7.22 4.07 -10.35
CA GLY A 213 -6.66 5.39 -10.08
C GLY A 213 -5.53 5.43 -9.05
N ARG A 214 -4.92 4.29 -8.69
CA ARG A 214 -3.92 4.22 -7.61
C ARG A 214 -2.58 3.64 -8.06
N LEU A 215 -1.49 4.41 -7.87
CA LEU A 215 -0.13 3.92 -8.07
C LEU A 215 0.18 2.77 -7.10
N VAL A 216 0.76 1.68 -7.60
CA VAL A 216 1.08 0.54 -6.75
C VAL A 216 2.49 0.65 -6.19
N LEU A 217 2.63 0.69 -4.86
CA LEU A 217 3.90 0.62 -4.16
C LEU A 217 4.00 -0.74 -3.46
N SER A 218 4.96 -1.58 -3.86
CA SER A 218 5.07 -2.92 -3.29
C SER A 218 6.51 -3.42 -3.31
N THR A 219 6.81 -4.37 -2.43
CA THR A 219 8.03 -5.15 -2.58
C THR A 219 7.91 -6.07 -3.80
N VAL A 220 9.05 -6.46 -4.39
CA VAL A 220 9.03 -7.44 -5.49
C VAL A 220 8.35 -8.76 -5.07
N HIS A 221 8.49 -9.16 -3.81
CA HIS A 221 7.78 -10.31 -3.25
C HIS A 221 6.26 -10.11 -3.19
N GLY A 222 5.80 -8.97 -2.69
CA GLY A 222 4.37 -8.65 -2.59
C GLY A 222 3.68 -8.48 -3.94
N ALA A 223 4.42 -8.15 -4.99
CA ALA A 223 3.92 -8.05 -6.36
C ALA A 223 3.82 -9.40 -7.10
N LYS A 224 4.23 -10.52 -6.48
CA LYS A 224 4.15 -11.85 -7.12
C LYS A 224 2.70 -12.18 -7.51
N GLY A 225 2.51 -12.62 -8.75
CA GLY A 225 1.19 -12.95 -9.30
C GLY A 225 0.40 -11.76 -9.84
N ARG A 226 0.90 -10.53 -9.66
CA ARG A 226 0.34 -9.29 -10.24
C ARG A 226 1.13 -8.87 -11.46
N GLU A 227 0.52 -8.00 -12.27
CA GLU A 227 1.12 -7.43 -13.48
C GLU A 227 0.62 -6.02 -13.70
N PHE A 228 1.48 -5.19 -14.29
CA PHE A 228 1.25 -3.77 -14.47
C PHE A 228 1.69 -3.36 -15.87
N GLY A 229 1.08 -2.32 -16.43
CA GLY A 229 1.52 -1.74 -17.71
C GLY A 229 2.96 -1.25 -17.61
N TYR A 230 3.25 -0.50 -16.55
CA TYR A 230 4.53 0.17 -16.29
C TYR A 230 5.08 -0.27 -14.94
N VAL A 231 6.34 -0.70 -14.92
CA VAL A 231 7.02 -1.08 -13.67
C VAL A 231 8.34 -0.34 -13.57
N ALA A 232 8.53 0.37 -12.46
CA ALA A 232 9.82 0.89 -12.03
C ALA A 232 10.38 -0.03 -10.93
N ILE A 233 11.62 -0.49 -11.08
CA ILE A 233 12.35 -1.23 -10.04
C ILE A 233 13.40 -0.31 -9.45
N LEU A 234 13.25 0.00 -8.16
CA LEU A 234 14.19 0.80 -7.38
C LEU A 234 15.47 0.01 -7.07
N ASP A 235 16.61 0.71 -7.04
CA ASP A 235 17.89 0.13 -6.64
C ASP A 235 18.02 0.18 -5.12
N GLY A 236 18.01 1.39 -4.54
CA GLY A 236 18.10 1.63 -3.10
C GLY A 236 19.38 1.13 -2.43
N GLY A 237 20.34 0.56 -3.18
CA GLY A 237 21.51 -0.11 -2.62
C GLY A 237 21.15 -1.37 -1.79
N ASP A 238 19.98 -1.94 -2.06
CA ASP A 238 19.39 -3.03 -1.29
C ASP A 238 19.52 -4.40 -1.98
N TRP A 239 19.84 -4.41 -3.28
CA TRP A 239 20.23 -5.59 -4.04
C TRP A 239 21.75 -5.80 -3.90
N ARG A 240 22.18 -6.71 -3.03
CA ARG A 240 23.59 -6.81 -2.60
C ARG A 240 24.26 -8.12 -2.95
N GLU A 241 23.48 -9.17 -3.03
CA GLU A 241 23.96 -10.52 -3.28
C GLU A 241 23.82 -10.81 -4.76
N ASN A 242 24.96 -11.13 -5.39
CA ASN A 242 24.95 -11.71 -6.73
C ASN A 242 24.62 -13.21 -6.66
N SER A 243 23.56 -13.57 -5.94
CA SER A 243 23.09 -14.94 -5.75
C SER A 243 22.02 -15.31 -6.78
N ASP A 244 21.85 -16.61 -7.02
CA ASP A 244 20.82 -17.11 -7.93
C ASP A 244 19.42 -16.79 -7.40
N GLU A 245 19.22 -16.79 -6.08
CA GLU A 245 17.96 -16.41 -5.43
C GLU A 245 17.62 -14.93 -5.66
N GLU A 246 18.57 -14.02 -5.41
CA GLU A 246 18.33 -12.59 -5.57
C GLU A 246 18.16 -12.21 -7.05
N ARG A 247 18.89 -12.86 -7.95
CA ARG A 247 18.72 -12.75 -9.41
C ARG A 247 17.34 -13.22 -9.88
N ARG A 248 16.85 -14.35 -9.34
CA ARG A 248 15.48 -14.85 -9.60
C ARG A 248 14.43 -13.86 -9.11
N LEU A 249 14.64 -13.24 -7.96
CA LEU A 249 13.75 -12.21 -7.44
C LEU A 249 13.73 -10.98 -8.36
N TYR A 250 14.90 -10.45 -8.75
CA TYR A 250 15.01 -9.31 -9.67
C TYR A 250 14.30 -9.60 -11.01
N TYR A 251 14.54 -10.79 -11.57
CA TYR A 251 13.83 -11.30 -12.75
C TYR A 251 12.31 -11.36 -12.57
N VAL A 252 11.80 -11.81 -11.40
CA VAL A 252 10.37 -11.81 -11.10
C VAL A 252 9.81 -10.39 -11.13
N GLY A 253 10.54 -9.42 -10.57
CA GLY A 253 10.21 -8.00 -10.63
C GLY A 253 10.11 -7.48 -12.07
N MET A 254 11.12 -7.76 -12.90
CA MET A 254 11.14 -7.33 -14.31
C MET A 254 9.94 -7.87 -15.09
N THR A 255 9.58 -9.13 -14.85
CA THR A 255 8.45 -9.79 -15.52
C THR A 255 7.08 -9.40 -14.99
N ARG A 256 6.99 -8.49 -14.01
CA ARG A 256 5.70 -7.86 -13.65
C ARG A 256 5.26 -6.83 -14.69
N ALA A 257 6.20 -6.33 -15.52
CA ALA A 257 5.95 -5.34 -16.55
C ALA A 257 5.36 -5.94 -17.82
N ARG A 258 4.25 -5.37 -18.28
CA ARG A 258 3.60 -5.75 -19.56
C ARG A 258 4.07 -4.91 -20.72
N GLU A 259 4.22 -3.60 -20.53
CA GLU A 259 4.49 -2.66 -21.62
C GLU A 259 5.87 -2.01 -21.51
N LEU A 260 6.14 -1.33 -20.39
CA LEU A 260 7.40 -0.65 -20.12
C LEU A 260 8.02 -1.09 -18.81
N LEU A 261 9.35 -1.19 -18.82
CA LEU A 261 10.17 -1.50 -17.65
C LEU A 261 11.22 -0.41 -17.48
N LEU A 262 11.25 0.15 -16.28
CA LEU A 262 12.24 1.09 -15.80
C LEU A 262 13.08 0.43 -14.70
N LEU A 263 14.40 0.44 -14.85
CA LEU A 263 15.37 -0.09 -13.90
C LEU A 263 16.22 1.06 -13.36
N CYS A 264 16.29 1.22 -12.04
CA CYS A 264 17.18 2.19 -11.43
C CYS A 264 18.58 1.59 -11.27
N GLU A 265 19.60 2.42 -11.51
CA GLU A 265 21.00 2.09 -11.33
C GLU A 265 21.67 3.16 -10.47
N GLY A 266 22.03 2.82 -9.23
CA GLY A 266 22.68 3.75 -8.31
C GLY A 266 24.04 4.21 -8.83
N ALA A 267 24.26 5.52 -8.87
CA ALA A 267 25.46 6.13 -9.47
C ALA A 267 26.77 5.74 -8.77
N GLY A 268 26.76 5.58 -7.44
CA GLY A 268 27.90 5.12 -6.65
C GLY A 268 27.72 3.72 -6.08
N ARG A 269 26.48 3.24 -5.94
CA ARG A 269 26.15 1.89 -5.47
C ARG A 269 25.06 1.26 -6.32
N THR A 270 25.47 0.62 -7.41
CA THR A 270 24.58 -0.12 -8.30
C THR A 270 24.27 -1.52 -7.78
N ASN A 271 23.05 -1.98 -8.02
CA ASN A 271 22.69 -3.40 -7.99
C ASN A 271 23.60 -4.23 -8.94
N PRO A 272 23.82 -5.53 -8.65
CA PRO A 272 24.73 -6.37 -9.42
C PRO A 272 24.18 -6.82 -10.79
N PHE A 273 22.91 -6.53 -11.10
CA PHE A 273 22.23 -7.10 -12.28
C PHE A 273 22.13 -6.13 -13.44
N SER A 274 21.84 -4.85 -13.19
CA SER A 274 21.65 -3.84 -14.24
C SER A 274 22.91 -3.48 -15.03
N PRO A 275 24.14 -3.43 -14.47
CA PRO A 275 25.32 -3.00 -15.23
C PRO A 275 25.68 -3.95 -16.39
N GLY A 276 25.41 -5.25 -16.22
CA GLY A 276 25.67 -6.27 -17.23
C GLY A 276 24.66 -6.27 -18.40
N LEU A 277 23.58 -5.48 -18.31
CA LEU A 277 22.55 -5.42 -19.34
C LEU A 277 22.98 -4.56 -20.52
N GLN A 278 23.06 -5.20 -21.70
CA GLN A 278 23.59 -4.61 -22.92
C GLN A 278 22.79 -5.02 -24.17
N GLY A 279 22.87 -4.19 -25.21
CA GLY A 279 22.27 -4.43 -26.52
C GLY A 279 21.05 -3.55 -26.82
N GLU A 280 20.42 -3.82 -27.97
CA GLU A 280 19.39 -2.95 -28.57
C GLU A 280 18.08 -2.86 -27.77
N SER A 281 17.90 -3.75 -26.78
CA SER A 281 16.69 -3.74 -25.93
C SER A 281 16.73 -2.74 -24.78
N PHE A 282 17.84 -2.01 -24.61
CA PHE A 282 18.03 -1.08 -23.52
C PHE A 282 18.21 0.35 -24.02
N CYS A 283 17.71 1.30 -23.24
CA CYS A 283 18.00 2.72 -23.36
C CYS A 283 18.52 3.18 -22.00
N ARG A 284 19.76 3.67 -21.93
CA ARG A 284 20.36 4.20 -20.70
C ARG A 284 20.30 5.71 -20.73
N SER A 285 19.79 6.30 -19.66
CA SER A 285 19.82 7.76 -19.49
C SER A 285 20.69 8.12 -18.28
N PRO A 286 21.53 9.16 -18.41
CA PRO A 286 22.46 9.56 -17.36
C PRO A 286 21.74 10.19 -16.17
N LEU A 287 22.47 10.32 -15.07
CA LEU A 287 22.00 11.04 -13.88
C LEU A 287 21.66 12.49 -14.27
N PRO A 288 20.48 13.03 -13.90
CA PRO A 288 20.17 14.43 -14.17
C PRO A 288 21.18 15.38 -13.53
N VAL A 289 21.56 16.42 -14.27
CA VAL A 289 22.57 17.42 -13.83
C VAL A 289 22.10 18.21 -12.61
N SER A 290 20.78 18.42 -12.49
CA SER A 290 20.17 19.10 -11.35
C SER A 290 19.05 18.24 -10.77
N LEU A 291 19.04 18.11 -9.44
CA LEU A 291 18.06 17.33 -8.69
C LEU A 291 17.59 18.16 -7.50
N VAL A 292 16.29 18.41 -7.47
CA VAL A 292 15.63 18.97 -6.29
C VAL A 292 15.47 17.86 -5.26
N ARG A 293 15.70 18.18 -3.98
CA ARG A 293 15.44 17.26 -2.85
C ARG A 293 14.44 17.94 -1.92
N PRO A 294 13.14 17.87 -2.23
CA PRO A 294 12.12 18.48 -1.37
C PRO A 294 12.15 17.84 0.02
N LEU A 295 11.96 18.65 1.06
CA LEU A 295 11.94 18.16 2.45
C LEU A 295 10.75 17.22 2.68
N GLU A 296 9.67 17.41 1.92
CA GLU A 296 8.45 16.62 1.95
C GLU A 296 8.72 15.14 1.66
N LEU A 297 9.68 14.83 0.79
CA LEU A 297 10.07 13.45 0.46
C LEU A 297 10.84 12.76 1.60
N GLY A 298 11.29 13.51 2.61
CA GLY A 298 11.88 12.96 3.82
C GLY A 298 10.84 12.52 4.85
N LEU A 299 9.56 12.91 4.72
CA LEU A 299 8.53 12.60 5.69
C LEU A 299 8.20 11.10 5.70
N ARG A 300 8.02 10.54 6.90
CA ARG A 300 7.62 9.13 7.09
C ARG A 300 6.17 9.04 7.48
N TYR A 301 5.42 8.24 6.74
CA TYR A 301 4.00 8.01 6.96
C TYR A 301 3.82 6.64 7.59
N ARG A 302 3.14 6.56 8.72
CA ARG A 302 2.89 5.29 9.43
C ARG A 302 1.43 5.17 9.86
N SER A 303 0.84 4.01 9.59
CA SER A 303 -0.52 3.67 10.00
C SER A 303 -0.45 2.81 11.26
N LEU A 304 -0.88 3.34 12.41
CA LEU A 304 -0.85 2.62 13.68
C LEU A 304 -1.94 1.56 13.74
N GLY A 305 -1.54 0.30 13.93
CA GLY A 305 -2.43 -0.85 13.99
C GLY A 305 -2.94 -1.14 15.40
N LEU A 306 -3.72 -2.22 15.53
CA LEU A 306 -4.25 -2.70 16.80
C LEU A 306 -3.17 -3.04 17.83
N ARG A 307 -1.96 -3.38 17.38
CA ARG A 307 -0.81 -3.72 18.24
C ARG A 307 -0.10 -2.48 18.79
N ASP A 308 -0.24 -1.35 18.11
CA ASP A 308 0.44 -0.10 18.46
C ASP A 308 -0.30 0.68 19.57
N LEU A 309 -1.52 0.27 19.91
CA LEU A 309 -2.38 0.97 20.87
C LEU A 309 -2.71 0.14 22.09
N PHE A 310 -2.91 0.82 23.22
CA PHE A 310 -3.48 0.21 24.41
C PHE A 310 -5.01 0.11 24.27
N LEU A 311 -5.45 -1.00 23.66
CA LEU A 311 -6.84 -1.20 23.22
C LEU A 311 -7.90 -1.15 24.34
N ASP A 312 -7.52 -1.40 25.60
CA ASP A 312 -8.46 -1.43 26.73
C ASP A 312 -8.62 -0.08 27.44
N TYR A 313 -7.95 0.98 26.97
CA TYR A 313 -7.93 2.29 27.63
C TYR A 313 -9.34 2.84 27.90
N ALA A 314 -10.14 3.05 26.85
CA ALA A 314 -11.48 3.60 26.99
C ALA A 314 -12.44 2.66 27.74
N GLY A 315 -12.20 1.34 27.65
CA GLY A 315 -12.97 0.33 28.37
C GLY A 315 -12.85 0.40 29.90
N ARG A 316 -11.81 1.06 30.44
CA ARG A 316 -11.64 1.28 31.89
C ARG A 316 -12.50 2.42 32.45
N TRP A 317 -13.14 3.20 31.58
CA TRP A 317 -13.99 4.31 31.97
C TRP A 317 -15.47 3.92 31.93
N PRO A 318 -16.30 4.43 32.87
CA PRO A 318 -17.73 4.14 32.87
C PRO A 318 -18.40 4.72 31.61
N PRO A 319 -19.56 4.19 31.16
CA PRO A 319 -20.21 4.61 29.90
C PRO A 319 -20.54 6.11 29.80
N GLY A 320 -20.72 6.80 30.93
CA GLY A 320 -20.97 8.25 30.98
C GLY A 320 -19.72 9.14 30.97
N ALA A 321 -18.52 8.57 30.86
CA ALA A 321 -17.28 9.37 30.83
C ALA A 321 -17.09 10.10 29.48
N ALA A 322 -16.50 11.30 29.53
CA ALA A 322 -16.27 12.16 28.36
C ALA A 322 -15.49 11.47 27.22
N VAL A 323 -14.63 10.49 27.55
CA VAL A 323 -13.87 9.70 26.56
C VAL A 323 -14.77 9.01 25.53
N HIS A 324 -15.92 8.49 25.94
CA HIS A 324 -16.82 7.76 25.05
C HIS A 324 -17.56 8.70 24.08
N ALA A 325 -17.96 9.87 24.57
CA ALA A 325 -18.55 10.92 23.73
C ALA A 325 -17.52 11.46 22.73
N ALA A 326 -16.32 11.80 23.21
CA ALA A 326 -15.23 12.26 22.35
C ALA A 326 -14.90 11.25 21.24
N LEU A 327 -14.75 9.97 21.57
CA LEU A 327 -14.50 8.91 20.57
C LEU A 327 -15.66 8.69 19.59
N ALA A 328 -16.91 8.92 20.01
CA ALA A 328 -18.08 8.79 19.14
C ALA A 328 -18.17 9.94 18.12
N ASP A 329 -17.74 11.13 18.52
CA ASP A 329 -17.76 12.34 17.69
C ASP A 329 -16.58 12.43 16.71
N LEU A 330 -15.50 11.69 16.94
CA LEU A 330 -14.36 11.63 16.00
C LEU A 330 -14.77 11.08 14.64
N ASP A 331 -14.21 11.63 13.57
CA ASP A 331 -14.35 11.11 12.21
C ASP A 331 -12.97 10.90 11.55
N PHE A 332 -12.95 10.23 10.40
CA PHE A 332 -11.74 10.04 9.60
C PHE A 332 -11.09 11.39 9.27
N GLY A 333 -9.76 11.44 9.37
CA GLY A 333 -8.97 12.63 9.07
C GLY A 333 -8.94 13.68 10.20
N VAL A 334 -9.72 13.52 11.27
CA VAL A 334 -9.67 14.45 12.41
C VAL A 334 -8.28 14.41 13.04
N ALA A 335 -7.68 15.60 13.23
CA ALA A 335 -6.38 15.75 13.85
C ALA A 335 -6.44 15.47 15.35
N LEU A 336 -5.45 14.75 15.86
CA LEU A 336 -5.25 14.44 17.26
C LEU A 336 -3.81 14.76 17.66
N ASP A 337 -3.58 14.99 18.95
CA ASP A 337 -2.23 15.20 19.48
C ASP A 337 -1.74 13.97 20.23
N ILE A 338 -0.42 13.74 20.21
CA ILE A 338 0.24 12.66 20.96
C ILE A 338 1.20 13.30 21.95
N GLN A 339 0.83 13.26 23.23
CA GLN A 339 1.61 13.85 24.31
C GLN A 339 2.14 12.79 25.28
N VAL A 340 3.27 13.07 25.93
CA VAL A 340 3.81 12.22 26.99
C VAL A 340 3.27 12.72 28.32
N SER A 341 2.50 11.89 29.01
CA SER A 341 1.99 12.19 30.34
C SER A 341 3.11 12.26 31.39
N ALA A 342 2.83 12.83 32.57
CA ALA A 342 3.76 12.82 33.70
C ALA A 342 4.21 11.40 34.13
N SER A 343 3.41 10.39 33.80
CA SER A 343 3.73 8.97 34.05
C SER A 343 4.61 8.32 32.97
N GLY A 344 5.00 9.06 31.93
CA GLY A 344 5.78 8.56 30.79
C GLY A 344 4.96 7.83 29.73
N GLU A 345 3.64 7.66 29.93
CA GLU A 345 2.74 7.05 28.95
C GLU A 345 2.43 8.04 27.82
N ARG A 346 2.36 7.53 26.57
CA ARG A 346 2.03 8.34 25.38
C ARG A 346 0.52 8.34 25.17
N GLU A 347 -0.10 9.49 25.40
CA GLU A 347 -1.54 9.71 25.39
C GLU A 347 -1.99 10.38 24.09
N ILE A 348 -3.15 9.96 23.59
CA ILE A 348 -3.78 10.51 22.39
C ILE A 348 -4.89 11.45 22.86
N ILE A 349 -4.82 12.72 22.45
CA ILE A 349 -5.64 13.80 23.00
C ILE A 349 -6.38 14.52 21.87
N THR A 350 -7.65 14.85 22.11
CA THR A 350 -8.46 15.69 21.23
C THR A 350 -8.07 17.18 21.36
N ASP A 351 -8.53 17.99 20.42
CA ASP A 351 -8.45 19.46 20.48
C ASP A 351 -9.09 20.05 21.75
N SER A 352 -10.14 19.41 22.25
CA SER A 352 -10.85 19.72 23.49
C SER A 352 -10.13 19.25 24.77
N GLY A 353 -8.94 18.65 24.65
CA GLY A 353 -8.13 18.20 25.78
C GLY A 353 -8.57 16.88 26.41
N VAL A 354 -9.46 16.12 25.75
CA VAL A 354 -9.92 14.82 26.24
C VAL A 354 -8.95 13.72 25.78
N VAL A 355 -8.44 12.94 26.72
CA VAL A 355 -7.61 11.78 26.40
C VAL A 355 -8.50 10.65 25.89
N VAL A 356 -8.33 10.28 24.62
CA VAL A 356 -9.14 9.27 23.92
C VAL A 356 -8.46 7.92 23.80
N GLY A 357 -7.15 7.86 24.04
CA GLY A 357 -6.38 6.62 23.93
C GLY A 357 -4.95 6.74 24.42
N ARG A 358 -4.23 5.62 24.34
CA ARG A 358 -2.79 5.56 24.62
C ARG A 358 -2.09 4.66 23.61
N LEU A 359 -0.85 4.98 23.28
CA LEU A 359 0.01 4.03 22.56
C LEU A 359 0.36 2.86 23.47
N ALA A 360 0.53 1.67 22.89
CA ALA A 360 1.00 0.50 23.61
C ALA A 360 2.45 0.72 24.08
N LYS A 361 2.84 0.06 25.18
CA LYS A 361 4.20 0.14 25.74
C LYS A 361 5.27 -0.35 24.77
N ASN A 362 4.94 -1.35 23.97
CA ASN A 362 5.81 -1.93 22.95
C ASN A 362 5.71 -1.22 21.58
N CYS A 363 4.90 -0.17 21.43
CA CYS A 363 4.83 0.57 20.18
C CYS A 363 6.13 1.35 19.97
N THR A 364 6.92 0.97 18.98
CA THR A 364 8.17 1.64 18.60
C THR A 364 7.90 2.59 17.45
N LEU A 365 7.98 3.91 17.67
CA LEU A 365 7.87 4.88 16.58
C LEU A 365 9.25 5.12 15.94
N PRO A 366 9.31 5.41 14.62
CA PRO A 366 10.53 5.89 13.98
C PRO A 366 11.08 7.12 14.70
N ARG A 367 12.41 7.25 14.74
CA ARG A 367 13.06 8.45 15.28
C ARG A 367 12.67 9.68 14.46
N GLY A 368 12.30 10.75 15.14
CA GLY A 368 11.83 11.97 14.52
C GLY A 368 10.77 12.68 15.35
N LYS A 369 10.37 13.86 14.88
CA LYS A 369 9.28 14.64 15.46
C LYS A 369 7.97 14.25 14.80
N ILE A 370 6.93 13.96 15.60
CA ILE A 370 5.58 13.76 15.06
C ILE A 370 5.09 15.12 14.55
N ARG A 371 4.88 15.23 13.24
CA ARG A 371 4.39 16.42 12.57
C ARG A 371 2.87 16.50 12.63
N SER A 372 2.20 15.35 12.50
CA SER A 372 0.75 15.25 12.62
C SER A 372 0.34 13.83 13.01
N ALA A 373 -0.80 13.73 13.70
CA ALA A 373 -1.52 12.49 13.91
C ALA A 373 -2.99 12.72 13.55
N THR A 374 -3.57 11.83 12.77
CA THR A 374 -4.95 11.93 12.28
C THR A 374 -5.67 10.62 12.46
N VAL A 375 -6.98 10.66 12.70
CA VAL A 375 -7.80 9.46 12.83
C VAL A 375 -7.86 8.72 11.49
N GLU A 376 -7.32 7.52 11.44
CA GLU A 376 -7.36 6.65 10.24
C GLU A 376 -8.55 5.69 10.27
N SER A 377 -8.95 5.23 11.47
CA SER A 377 -10.17 4.44 11.65
C SER A 377 -10.59 4.40 13.12
N LEU A 378 -11.88 4.11 13.35
CA LEU A 378 -12.40 3.80 14.67
C LEU A 378 -12.77 2.32 14.71
N VAL A 379 -12.17 1.57 15.62
CA VAL A 379 -12.41 0.13 15.79
C VAL A 379 -13.25 -0.12 17.02
N LYS A 380 -14.28 -0.96 16.88
CA LYS A 380 -15.09 -1.35 18.03
C LYS A 380 -14.41 -2.47 18.80
N ARG A 381 -14.34 -2.32 20.11
CA ARG A 381 -13.87 -3.36 21.03
C ARG A 381 -14.96 -3.70 22.03
N GLN A 382 -14.99 -4.98 22.42
CA GLN A 382 -15.95 -5.50 23.38
C GLN A 382 -15.21 -6.19 24.52
N ALA A 383 -15.75 -6.10 25.74
CA ALA A 383 -15.19 -6.73 26.92
C ALA A 383 -15.01 -8.25 26.76
N GLY A 384 -15.90 -8.91 26.00
CA GLY A 384 -15.83 -10.35 25.70
C GLY A 384 -14.60 -10.78 24.89
N LEU A 385 -13.93 -9.85 24.19
CA LEU A 385 -12.72 -10.13 23.42
C LEU A 385 -11.44 -10.08 24.28
N VAL A 386 -11.53 -9.59 25.51
CA VAL A 386 -10.41 -9.51 26.44
C VAL A 386 -10.27 -10.87 27.13
N LYS A 387 -9.21 -11.60 26.76
CA LYS A 387 -8.92 -12.95 27.26
C LYS A 387 -8.31 -12.96 28.67
N ASP A 388 -7.60 -11.90 29.02
CA ASP A 388 -6.93 -11.77 30.32
C ASP A 388 -7.96 -11.39 31.40
N PRO A 389 -8.16 -12.23 32.44
CA PRO A 389 -9.13 -11.98 33.51
C PRO A 389 -8.85 -10.70 34.30
N ASP A 390 -7.58 -10.37 34.54
CA ASP A 390 -7.19 -9.20 35.34
C ASP A 390 -7.49 -7.90 34.57
N TYR A 391 -7.27 -7.91 33.27
CA TYR A 391 -7.66 -6.78 32.42
C TYR A 391 -9.16 -6.66 32.31
N ARG A 392 -9.87 -7.79 32.16
CA ARG A 392 -11.34 -7.81 32.08
C ARG A 392 -12.00 -7.30 33.36
N ALA A 393 -11.45 -7.61 34.53
CA ALA A 393 -11.96 -7.15 35.83
C ALA A 393 -11.84 -5.62 36.00
N ARG A 394 -10.93 -4.97 35.26
CA ARG A 394 -10.73 -3.51 35.29
C ARG A 394 -11.62 -2.75 34.32
N LEU A 395 -12.37 -3.45 33.47
CA LEU A 395 -13.28 -2.82 32.51
C LEU A 395 -14.55 -2.34 33.21
N ARG A 396 -15.04 -1.17 32.80
CA ARG A 396 -16.26 -0.53 33.28
C ARG A 396 -17.29 -0.31 32.17
N ALA A 397 -16.97 -0.69 30.93
CA ALA A 397 -17.86 -0.62 29.77
C ALA A 397 -17.90 -1.96 29.03
N GLU A 398 -19.07 -2.34 28.52
CA GLU A 398 -19.25 -3.57 27.73
C GLU A 398 -18.63 -3.47 26.33
N SER A 399 -18.67 -2.28 25.73
CA SER A 399 -18.06 -1.98 24.45
C SER A 399 -17.61 -0.52 24.37
N TRP A 400 -16.57 -0.25 23.59
CA TRP A 400 -16.00 1.08 23.39
C TRP A 400 -15.32 1.17 22.01
N TRP A 401 -15.08 2.40 21.56
CA TRP A 401 -14.31 2.68 20.36
C TRP A 401 -12.82 2.82 20.67
N VAL A 402 -11.98 2.53 19.67
CA VAL A 402 -10.53 2.76 19.71
C VAL A 402 -10.16 3.49 18.44
N ALA A 403 -9.61 4.70 18.56
CA ALA A 403 -9.13 5.49 17.42
C ALA A 403 -7.73 5.01 17.00
N LEU A 404 -7.64 4.45 15.79
CA LEU A 404 -6.37 4.18 15.11
C LEU A 404 -5.91 5.44 14.38
N LEU A 405 -4.60 5.64 14.32
CA LEU A 405 -4.01 6.88 13.84
C LEU A 405 -3.10 6.64 12.64
N ALA A 406 -3.20 7.53 11.65
CA ALA A 406 -2.12 7.77 10.70
C ALA A 406 -1.25 8.90 11.24
N ILE A 407 0.06 8.66 11.34
CA ILE A 407 1.03 9.63 11.82
C ILE A 407 2.03 9.99 10.73
N VAL A 408 2.42 11.27 10.69
CA VAL A 408 3.49 11.78 9.83
C VAL A 408 4.65 12.18 10.73
N ILE A 409 5.83 11.65 10.44
CA ILE A 409 7.04 11.88 11.21
C ILE A 409 8.05 12.60 10.33
N GLU A 410 8.56 13.71 10.84
CA GLU A 410 9.71 14.39 10.30
C GLU A 410 10.98 13.77 10.90
N PRO A 411 11.81 13.07 10.11
CA PRO A 411 13.03 12.45 10.64
C PRO A 411 14.04 13.51 11.08
N GLU A 412 14.84 13.19 12.10
CA GLU A 412 15.93 14.07 12.54
C GLU A 412 17.03 14.19 11.46
N PRO A 413 17.64 15.37 11.27
CA PRO A 413 18.76 15.55 10.35
C PRO A 413 19.90 14.58 10.69
N GLY A 414 20.30 13.74 9.73
CA GLY A 414 21.37 12.75 9.91
C GLY A 414 20.91 11.35 10.32
N ALA A 415 19.60 11.10 10.46
CA ALA A 415 19.03 9.76 10.59
C ALA A 415 19.08 9.01 9.25
N VAL A 416 20.28 8.76 8.72
CA VAL A 416 20.48 7.75 7.67
C VAL A 416 19.97 6.42 8.23
N ASN A 417 19.24 5.72 7.38
CA ASN A 417 18.42 4.55 7.64
C ASN A 417 19.16 3.41 8.40
N ILE A 418 19.19 3.46 9.74
CA ILE A 418 19.77 2.39 10.59
C ILE A 418 18.70 1.44 11.16
N GLN A 419 17.40 1.70 10.98
CA GLN A 419 16.39 0.66 11.21
C GLN A 419 16.23 -0.22 9.98
N ARG A 420 17.33 -0.93 9.67
CA ARG A 420 17.32 -2.10 8.81
C ARG A 420 16.81 -3.24 9.67
N GLU A 421 15.50 -3.51 9.66
CA GLU A 421 15.02 -4.77 10.19
C GLU A 421 15.50 -5.89 9.25
N PRO A 422 16.32 -6.84 9.72
CA PRO A 422 16.58 -8.06 8.98
C PRO A 422 15.30 -8.91 8.99
N TRP A 423 14.85 -9.33 7.81
CA TRP A 423 13.77 -10.31 7.71
C TRP A 423 14.17 -11.61 8.40
N ARG A 424 13.32 -12.07 9.32
CA ARG A 424 13.04 -13.49 9.53
C ARG A 424 11.73 -13.82 8.83
#